data_AF-F5P0P8-F1
#
_entry.id   AF-F5P0P8-F1
#
_cell.length_a   1.000
_cell.length_b   1.000
_cell.length_c   1.000
_cell.angle_alpha   90.00
_cell.angle_beta   90.00
_cell.angle_gamma   90.00
#
_symmetry.space_group_name_H-M   'P 1'
#
loop_
_entity.id
_entity.type
_entity.pdbx_description
1 polymer ?
#
loop_
_entity_poly.entity_id
_entity_poly.type
_entity_poly.pdbx_seq_one_letter_code
_entity_poly.pdbx_strand_id
1 'polypeptide(L)'
;MLIGLLMVRKILKLRGISGEMLKTAWRGNFRRLLALNRDIMLRSLLLQLCFGAITVLGARLGSDIIAVNAVLMTLLTFTAYALDGFAYAVEAHSGQAYGARDGSQLLDVWRAACRQSGIVALLFSVVYLLAGEHIIALLTSLTQIQQLADRYLIWQVILPLVGVWCYLLDGMFIGATRAAEMRNSMAVAAAGFALTLLTLPWLGNHGLWLALTVFLALRGLSLAAIWRRHWRNGTWFAAT
;
A
#
# COMPACT_ATOMS: atom_id res chain seq x y z
N MET A 1 15.77 -23.98 -11.17
CA MET A 1 17.05 -23.39 -10.73
C MET A 1 18.22 -23.67 -11.68
N LEU A 2 18.49 -24.93 -12.07
CA LEU A 2 19.61 -25.31 -12.96
C LEU A 2 19.61 -24.60 -14.33
N ILE A 3 18.44 -24.49 -14.97
CA ILE A 3 18.28 -23.81 -16.27
C ILE A 3 18.62 -22.31 -16.17
N GLY A 4 18.18 -21.64 -15.08
CA GLY A 4 18.51 -20.25 -14.82
C GLY A 4 20.02 -20.03 -14.62
N LEU A 5 20.68 -20.96 -13.95
CA LEU A 5 22.13 -20.92 -13.73
C LEU A 5 22.93 -21.12 -15.03
N LEU A 6 22.45 -21.97 -15.93
CA LEU A 6 23.03 -22.18 -17.26
C LEU A 6 22.84 -20.94 -18.16
N MET A 7 21.67 -20.30 -18.15
CA MET A 7 21.42 -19.07 -18.91
C MET A 7 22.30 -17.92 -18.42
N VAL A 8 22.43 -17.74 -17.10
CA VAL A 8 23.31 -16.72 -16.50
C VAL A 8 24.77 -16.94 -16.91
N ARG A 9 25.27 -18.17 -16.86
CA ARG A 9 26.64 -18.50 -17.30
C ARG A 9 26.86 -18.22 -18.79
N LYS A 10 25.87 -18.52 -19.64
CA LYS A 10 25.95 -18.28 -21.09
C LYS A 10 25.95 -16.79 -21.41
N ILE A 11 25.11 -16.00 -20.74
CA ILE A 11 25.02 -14.54 -20.88
C ILE A 11 26.28 -13.83 -20.34
N LEU A 12 26.82 -14.29 -19.21
CA LEU A 12 28.05 -13.74 -18.63
C LEU A 12 29.26 -13.94 -19.56
N LYS A 13 29.39 -15.11 -20.18
CA LYS A 13 30.41 -15.37 -21.20
C LYS A 13 30.20 -14.54 -22.47
N LEU A 14 28.96 -14.37 -22.92
CA LEU A 14 28.63 -13.59 -24.13
C LEU A 14 28.88 -12.09 -23.99
N ARG A 15 28.73 -11.53 -22.78
CA ARG A 15 28.92 -10.09 -22.51
C ARG A 15 30.31 -9.72 -21.97
N GLY A 16 31.24 -10.68 -21.89
CA GLY A 16 32.62 -10.41 -21.43
C GLY A 16 32.73 -9.93 -19.98
N ILE A 17 31.73 -10.20 -19.14
CA ILE A 17 31.68 -9.71 -17.76
C ILE A 17 32.59 -10.58 -16.89
N SER A 18 33.69 -10.01 -16.40
CA SER A 18 34.67 -10.69 -15.55
C SER A 18 34.15 -10.86 -14.10
N GLY A 19 34.63 -11.90 -13.40
CA GLY A 19 34.25 -12.17 -12.01
C GLY A 19 34.58 -11.05 -11.02
N GLU A 20 35.57 -10.20 -11.36
CA GLU A 20 35.96 -9.00 -10.61
C GLU A 20 34.92 -7.87 -10.73
N MET A 21 34.32 -7.67 -11.91
CA MET A 21 33.19 -6.73 -12.11
C MET A 21 31.94 -7.16 -11.33
N LEU A 22 31.71 -8.47 -11.25
CA LEU A 22 30.63 -9.06 -10.46
C LEU A 22 30.86 -8.85 -8.95
N LYS A 23 32.10 -9.02 -8.46
CA LYS A 23 32.48 -8.74 -7.07
C LYS A 23 32.35 -7.25 -6.71
N THR A 24 32.70 -6.34 -7.61
CA THR A 24 32.56 -4.88 -7.38
C THR A 24 31.09 -4.45 -7.40
N ALA A 25 30.28 -4.96 -8.33
CA ALA A 25 28.82 -4.76 -8.33
C ALA A 25 28.15 -5.34 -7.07
N TRP A 26 28.60 -6.51 -6.61
CA TRP A 26 28.14 -7.15 -5.37
C TRP A 26 28.50 -6.33 -4.13
N ARG A 27 29.71 -5.76 -4.06
CA ARG A 27 30.15 -4.97 -2.89
C ARG A 27 29.54 -3.57 -2.82
N GLY A 28 29.29 -2.91 -3.95
CA GLY A 28 28.77 -1.53 -3.98
C GLY A 28 27.26 -1.42 -3.81
N ASN A 29 26.48 -2.27 -4.47
CA ASN A 29 25.01 -2.12 -4.53
C ASN A 29 24.24 -3.00 -3.53
N PHE A 30 24.85 -4.02 -2.94
CA PHE A 30 24.13 -4.95 -2.06
C PHE A 30 23.59 -4.27 -0.81
N ARG A 31 24.33 -3.34 -0.18
CA ARG A 31 23.83 -2.58 0.99
C ARG A 31 22.64 -1.68 0.64
N ARG A 32 22.66 -1.03 -0.53
CA ARG A 32 21.58 -0.17 -1.01
C ARG A 32 20.34 -0.99 -1.36
N LEU A 33 20.53 -2.14 -2.02
CA LEU A 33 19.47 -3.11 -2.31
C LEU A 33 18.89 -3.75 -1.04
N LEU A 34 19.72 -4.04 -0.04
CA LEU A 34 19.28 -4.54 1.27
C LEU A 34 18.52 -3.49 2.07
N ALA A 35 18.98 -2.23 2.07
CA ALA A 35 18.26 -1.15 2.73
C ALA A 35 16.87 -0.96 2.09
N LEU A 36 16.82 -0.96 0.75
CA LEU A 36 15.57 -0.81 0.00
C LEU A 36 14.62 -2.01 0.21
N ASN A 37 15.13 -3.24 0.17
CA ASN A 37 14.34 -4.44 0.51
C ASN A 37 13.88 -4.44 1.97
N ARG A 38 14.73 -4.03 2.91
CA ARG A 38 14.38 -3.96 4.33
C ARG A 38 13.27 -2.94 4.56
N ASP A 39 13.32 -1.80 3.88
CA ASP A 39 12.31 -0.75 4.03
C ASP A 39 10.97 -1.17 3.39
N ILE A 40 10.99 -1.86 2.24
CA ILE A 40 9.79 -2.47 1.66
C ILE A 40 9.24 -3.58 2.57
N MET A 41 10.10 -4.43 3.14
CA MET A 41 9.71 -5.50 4.06
C MET A 41 9.10 -4.94 5.35
N LEU A 42 9.65 -3.85 5.89
CA LEU A 42 9.10 -3.12 7.04
C LEU A 42 7.71 -2.57 6.74
N ARG A 43 7.49 -2.03 5.53
CA ARG A 43 6.17 -1.56 5.08
C ARG A 43 5.14 -2.69 5.13
N SER A 44 5.49 -3.83 4.51
CA SER A 44 4.62 -5.00 4.45
C SER A 44 4.40 -5.61 5.84
N LEU A 45 5.42 -5.65 6.68
CA LEU A 45 5.32 -6.15 8.05
C LEU A 45 4.38 -5.29 8.89
N LEU A 46 4.49 -3.97 8.83
CA LEU A 46 3.62 -3.07 9.60
C LEU A 46 2.17 -3.18 9.15
N LEU A 47 1.92 -3.26 7.84
CA LEU A 47 0.58 -3.51 7.32
C LEU A 47 0.01 -4.87 7.79
N GLN A 48 0.85 -5.92 7.74
CA GLN A 48 0.48 -7.24 8.23
C GLN A 48 0.21 -7.25 9.74
N LEU A 49 0.97 -6.48 10.52
CA LEU A 49 0.73 -6.30 11.95
C LEU A 49 -0.59 -5.58 12.22
N CYS A 50 -0.97 -4.56 11.43
CA CYS A 50 -2.27 -3.91 11.54
C CYS A 50 -3.41 -4.89 11.24
N PHE A 51 -3.29 -5.70 10.18
CA PHE A 51 -4.29 -6.74 9.86
C PHE A 51 -4.35 -7.82 10.95
N GLY A 52 -3.20 -8.26 11.44
CA GLY A 52 -3.12 -9.18 12.59
C GLY A 52 -3.74 -8.60 13.85
N ALA A 53 -3.59 -7.29 14.10
CA ALA A 53 -4.24 -6.61 15.22
C ALA A 53 -5.76 -6.61 15.07
N ILE A 54 -6.31 -6.39 13.87
CA ILE A 54 -7.76 -6.51 13.62
C ILE A 54 -8.25 -7.92 13.92
N THR A 55 -7.50 -8.96 13.52
CA THR A 55 -7.85 -10.34 13.82
C THR A 55 -7.80 -10.62 15.32
N VAL A 56 -6.71 -10.28 16.00
CA VAL A 56 -6.50 -10.56 17.43
C VAL A 56 -7.47 -9.76 18.30
N LEU A 57 -7.64 -8.47 18.03
CA LEU A 57 -8.57 -7.62 18.78
C LEU A 57 -10.02 -7.94 18.43
N GLY A 58 -10.32 -8.28 17.17
CA GLY A 58 -11.62 -8.78 16.75
C GLY A 58 -12.00 -10.07 17.48
N ALA A 59 -11.06 -11.00 17.65
CA ALA A 59 -11.27 -12.23 18.44
C ALA A 59 -11.66 -11.93 19.89
N ARG A 60 -11.04 -10.90 20.49
CA ARG A 60 -11.33 -10.46 21.87
C ARG A 60 -12.70 -9.79 22.00
N LEU A 61 -13.24 -9.24 20.91
CA LEU A 61 -14.58 -8.63 20.87
C LEU A 61 -15.70 -9.67 20.67
N GLY A 62 -15.38 -10.88 20.20
CA GLY A 62 -16.32 -11.99 20.08
C GLY A 62 -16.07 -12.86 18.84
N SER A 63 -16.56 -14.11 18.88
CA SER A 63 -16.45 -15.08 17.77
C SER A 63 -17.13 -14.61 16.49
N ASP A 64 -18.25 -13.88 16.61
CA ASP A 64 -18.99 -13.41 15.44
C ASP A 64 -18.29 -12.20 14.81
N ILE A 65 -17.66 -11.35 15.63
CA ILE A 65 -16.93 -10.15 15.18
C ILE A 65 -15.68 -10.53 14.39
N ILE A 66 -14.90 -11.51 14.86
CA ILE A 66 -13.73 -11.98 14.10
C ILE A 66 -14.17 -12.57 12.74
N ALA A 67 -15.29 -13.30 12.68
CA ALA A 67 -15.78 -13.87 11.45
C ALA A 67 -16.25 -12.79 10.45
N VAL A 68 -17.00 -11.79 10.92
CA VAL A 68 -17.38 -10.61 10.13
C VAL A 68 -16.14 -9.87 9.63
N ASN A 69 -15.17 -9.61 10.50
CA ASN A 69 -13.94 -8.92 10.13
C ASN A 69 -13.15 -9.71 9.08
N ALA A 70 -13.13 -11.04 9.14
CA ALA A 70 -12.49 -11.85 8.11
C ALA A 70 -13.13 -11.64 6.73
N VAL A 71 -14.46 -11.66 6.65
CA VAL A 71 -15.20 -11.42 5.39
C VAL A 71 -14.92 -10.01 4.85
N LEU A 72 -15.02 -8.98 5.69
CA LEU A 72 -14.74 -7.60 5.30
C LEU A 72 -13.27 -7.40 4.91
N MET A 73 -12.34 -8.06 5.58
CA MET A 73 -10.92 -8.05 5.22
C MET A 73 -10.68 -8.68 3.84
N THR A 74 -11.42 -9.72 3.45
CA THR A 74 -11.36 -10.28 2.09
C THR A 74 -11.77 -9.23 1.05
N LEU A 75 -12.87 -8.50 1.29
CA LEU A 75 -13.33 -7.42 0.40
C LEU A 75 -12.30 -6.27 0.31
N LEU A 76 -11.76 -5.86 1.45
CA LEU A 76 -10.72 -4.83 1.50
C LEU A 76 -9.49 -5.27 0.71
N THR A 77 -9.03 -6.50 0.91
CA THR A 77 -7.83 -7.04 0.25
C THR A 77 -8.03 -7.12 -1.26
N PHE A 78 -9.22 -7.51 -1.71
CA PHE A 78 -9.58 -7.51 -3.12
C PHE A 78 -9.47 -6.12 -3.75
N THR A 79 -10.07 -5.10 -3.09
CA THR A 79 -9.96 -3.71 -3.55
C THR A 79 -8.51 -3.23 -3.53
N ALA A 80 -7.78 -3.55 -2.46
CA ALA A 80 -6.38 -3.17 -2.31
C ALA A 80 -5.55 -3.69 -3.48
N TYR A 81 -5.68 -4.96 -3.87
CA TYR A 81 -4.98 -5.51 -5.03
C TYR A 81 -5.35 -4.85 -6.35
N ALA A 82 -6.63 -4.53 -6.55
CA ALA A 82 -7.06 -3.80 -7.75
C ALA A 82 -6.43 -2.40 -7.82
N LEU A 83 -6.34 -1.68 -6.70
CA LEU A 83 -5.72 -0.35 -6.63
C LEU A 83 -4.19 -0.41 -6.71
N ASP A 84 -3.55 -1.44 -6.13
CA ASP A 84 -2.10 -1.63 -6.16
C ASP A 84 -1.59 -1.89 -7.60
N GLY A 85 -2.43 -2.46 -8.47
CA GLY A 85 -2.16 -2.57 -9.90
C GLY A 85 -1.86 -1.21 -10.56
N PHE A 86 -2.58 -0.15 -10.16
CA PHE A 86 -2.29 1.21 -10.63
C PHE A 86 -1.02 1.78 -10.02
N ALA A 87 -0.73 1.44 -8.76
CA ALA A 87 0.51 1.86 -8.11
C ALA A 87 1.75 1.37 -8.87
N TYR A 88 1.74 0.14 -9.39
CA TYR A 88 2.82 -0.38 -10.24
C TYR A 88 2.96 0.38 -11.57
N ALA A 89 1.85 0.76 -12.20
CA ALA A 89 1.90 1.58 -13.40
C ALA A 89 2.50 2.96 -13.10
N VAL A 90 2.08 3.58 -12.00
CA VAL A 90 2.65 4.85 -11.53
C VAL A 90 4.14 4.70 -11.24
N GLU A 91 4.56 3.66 -10.54
CA GLU A 91 5.96 3.40 -10.21
C GLU A 91 6.85 3.37 -11.46
N ALA A 92 6.41 2.66 -12.50
CA ALA A 92 7.16 2.56 -13.76
C ALA A 92 7.27 3.92 -14.47
N HIS A 93 6.15 4.63 -14.63
CA HIS A 93 6.13 5.92 -15.34
C HIS A 93 6.76 7.07 -14.54
N SER A 94 6.55 7.10 -13.22
CA SER A 94 7.16 8.09 -12.34
C SER A 94 8.67 7.88 -12.22
N GLY A 95 9.14 6.62 -12.22
CA GLY A 95 10.56 6.30 -12.25
C GLY A 95 11.26 6.77 -13.53
N GLN A 96 10.59 6.63 -14.69
CA GLN A 96 11.08 7.17 -15.96
C GLN A 96 11.19 8.70 -15.92
N ALA A 97 10.11 9.39 -15.52
CA ALA A 97 10.09 10.85 -15.42
C ALA A 97 11.12 11.37 -14.40
N TYR A 98 11.29 10.66 -13.28
CA TYR A 98 12.31 10.96 -12.27
C TYR A 98 13.72 10.82 -12.83
N GLY A 99 14.01 9.72 -13.55
CA GLY A 99 15.29 9.50 -14.21
C GLY A 99 15.60 10.54 -15.29
N ALA A 100 14.60 10.97 -16.05
CA ALA A 100 14.70 12.02 -17.06
C ALA A 100 14.78 13.44 -16.47
N ARG A 101 14.56 13.59 -15.15
CA ARG A 101 14.43 14.88 -14.45
C ARG A 101 13.34 15.78 -15.04
N ASP A 102 12.29 15.17 -15.58
CA ASP A 102 11.18 15.88 -16.19
C ASP A 102 10.02 16.02 -15.18
N GLY A 103 9.92 17.21 -14.58
CA GLY A 103 8.83 17.55 -13.67
C GLY A 103 7.46 17.65 -14.33
N SER A 104 7.41 18.02 -15.61
CA SER A 104 6.14 18.14 -16.34
C SER A 104 5.54 16.76 -16.59
N GLN A 105 6.36 15.83 -17.08
CA GLN A 105 5.96 14.44 -17.29
C GLN A 105 5.51 13.78 -15.98
N LEU A 106 6.22 14.02 -14.88
CA LEU A 106 5.83 13.48 -13.57
C LEU A 106 4.45 13.97 -13.11
N LEU A 107 4.16 15.27 -13.32
CA LEU A 107 2.85 15.84 -12.97
C LEU A 107 1.73 15.28 -13.85
N ASP A 108 2.00 15.03 -15.13
CA ASP A 108 1.01 14.45 -16.04
C ASP A 108 0.71 12.99 -15.69
N VAL A 109 1.73 12.21 -15.35
CA VAL A 109 1.58 10.85 -14.80
C VAL A 109 0.76 10.89 -13.52
N TRP A 110 1.07 11.80 -12.59
CA TRP A 110 0.34 11.95 -11.33
C TRP A 110 -1.15 12.29 -11.56
N ARG A 111 -1.45 13.27 -12.43
CA ARG A 111 -2.83 13.65 -12.74
C ARG A 111 -3.61 12.51 -13.40
N ALA A 112 -2.98 11.82 -14.35
CA ALA A 112 -3.60 10.67 -15.02
C ALA A 112 -3.92 9.56 -14.02
N ALA A 113 -2.98 9.25 -13.13
CA ALA A 113 -3.12 8.22 -12.11
C ALA A 113 -4.19 8.58 -11.06
N CYS A 114 -4.18 9.83 -10.55
CA CYS A 114 -5.24 10.30 -9.65
C CYS A 114 -6.62 10.19 -10.28
N ARG A 115 -6.76 10.53 -11.56
CA ARG A 115 -8.04 10.41 -12.27
C ARG A 115 -8.47 8.95 -12.40
N GLN A 116 -7.59 8.07 -12.91
CA GLN A 116 -7.93 6.67 -13.17
C GLN A 116 -8.20 5.91 -11.87
N SER A 117 -7.28 5.96 -10.91
CA SER A 117 -7.45 5.26 -9.64
C SER A 117 -8.56 5.88 -8.79
N GLY A 118 -8.78 7.19 -8.88
CA GLY A 118 -9.91 7.86 -8.24
C GLY A 118 -11.27 7.38 -8.77
N ILE A 119 -11.40 7.21 -10.10
CA ILE A 119 -12.60 6.64 -10.72
C ILE A 119 -12.81 5.20 -10.25
N VAL A 120 -11.75 4.38 -10.22
CA VAL A 120 -11.84 2.99 -9.77
C VAL A 120 -12.19 2.89 -8.29
N ALA A 121 -11.57 3.70 -7.44
CA ALA A 121 -11.90 3.76 -6.02
C ALA A 121 -13.37 4.18 -5.81
N LEU A 122 -13.84 5.18 -6.54
CA LEU A 122 -15.24 5.60 -6.51
C LEU A 122 -16.18 4.49 -6.98
N LEU A 123 -15.81 3.77 -8.06
CA LEU A 123 -16.57 2.62 -8.55
C LEU A 123 -16.70 1.55 -7.46
N PHE A 124 -15.59 1.17 -6.80
CA PHE A 124 -15.62 0.22 -5.69
C PHE A 124 -16.50 0.70 -4.55
N SER A 125 -16.41 1.96 -4.16
CA SER A 125 -17.25 2.55 -3.12
C SER A 125 -18.74 2.50 -3.48
N VAL A 126 -19.10 2.83 -4.73
CA VAL A 126 -20.49 2.76 -5.20
C VAL A 126 -20.97 1.31 -5.26
N VAL A 127 -20.14 0.38 -5.72
CA VAL A 127 -20.48 -1.05 -5.76
C VAL A 127 -20.70 -1.60 -4.34
N TYR A 128 -19.86 -1.24 -3.38
CA TYR A 128 -20.07 -1.67 -1.99
C TYR A 128 -21.27 -0.99 -1.34
N LEU A 129 -21.60 0.24 -1.72
CA LEU A 129 -22.79 0.93 -1.22
C LEU A 129 -24.09 0.29 -1.75
N LEU A 130 -24.12 -0.13 -3.02
CA LEU A 130 -25.33 -0.65 -3.66
C LEU A 130 -25.48 -2.18 -3.58
N ALA A 131 -24.36 -2.91 -3.60
CA ALA A 131 -24.33 -4.36 -3.69
C ALA A 131 -23.53 -5.02 -2.56
N GLY A 132 -23.10 -4.26 -1.53
CA GLY A 132 -22.29 -4.79 -0.42
C GLY A 132 -22.94 -5.97 0.29
N GLU A 133 -24.24 -5.88 0.60
CA GLU A 133 -25.01 -6.97 1.22
C GLU A 133 -25.02 -8.24 0.34
N HIS A 134 -25.29 -8.08 -0.96
CA HIS A 134 -25.29 -9.20 -1.90
C HIS A 134 -23.92 -9.85 -2.03
N ILE A 135 -22.85 -9.07 -2.07
CA ILE A 135 -21.48 -9.58 -2.11
C ILE A 135 -21.16 -10.38 -0.83
N ILE A 136 -21.56 -9.87 0.34
CA ILE A 136 -21.38 -10.59 1.61
C ILE A 136 -22.18 -11.89 1.61
N ALA A 137 -23.42 -11.89 1.12
CA ALA A 137 -24.25 -13.09 1.02
C ALA A 137 -23.64 -14.16 0.08
N LEU A 138 -22.84 -13.78 -0.91
CA LEU A 138 -22.08 -14.70 -1.76
C LEU A 138 -20.85 -15.27 -1.04
N LEU A 139 -20.26 -14.53 -0.11
CA LEU A 139 -19.07 -14.95 0.65
C LEU A 139 -19.40 -15.85 1.85
N THR A 140 -20.58 -15.69 2.44
CA THR A 140 -20.99 -16.50 3.61
C THR A 140 -22.47 -16.82 3.59
N SER A 141 -22.81 -18.07 3.94
CA SER A 141 -24.19 -18.53 4.12
C SER A 141 -24.75 -18.25 5.51
N LEU A 142 -23.93 -17.74 6.44
CA LEU A 142 -24.34 -17.50 7.83
C LEU A 142 -25.06 -16.16 7.95
N THR A 143 -26.39 -16.21 8.13
CA THR A 143 -27.26 -15.02 8.24
C THR A 143 -26.86 -14.08 9.38
N GLN A 144 -26.41 -14.63 10.51
CA GLN A 144 -25.90 -13.84 11.64
C GLN A 144 -24.68 -12.97 11.27
N ILE A 145 -23.78 -13.49 10.41
CA ILE A 145 -22.60 -12.74 9.94
C ILE A 145 -23.04 -11.68 8.94
N GLN A 146 -23.97 -12.00 8.03
CA GLN A 146 -24.49 -11.04 7.06
C GLN A 146 -25.11 -9.82 7.75
N GLN A 147 -26.00 -10.04 8.72
CA GLN A 147 -26.66 -8.97 9.47
C GLN A 147 -25.67 -8.13 10.29
N LEU A 148 -24.65 -8.76 10.87
CA LEU A 148 -23.65 -8.04 11.65
C LEU A 148 -22.67 -7.27 10.75
N ALA A 149 -22.35 -7.79 9.58
CA ALA A 149 -21.46 -7.16 8.60
C ALA A 149 -22.09 -5.90 7.98
N ASP A 150 -23.41 -5.86 7.82
CA ASP A 150 -24.14 -4.69 7.32
C ASP A 150 -23.81 -3.41 8.11
N ARG A 151 -23.71 -3.52 9.43
CA ARG A 151 -23.33 -2.40 10.33
C ARG A 151 -21.95 -1.81 10.01
N TYR A 152 -21.05 -2.59 9.42
CA TYR A 152 -19.68 -2.19 9.12
C TYR A 152 -19.43 -1.97 7.63
N LEU A 153 -20.41 -2.21 6.75
CA LEU A 153 -20.28 -2.02 5.31
C LEU A 153 -19.88 -0.59 4.93
N ILE A 154 -20.30 0.41 5.71
CA ILE A 154 -19.92 1.81 5.49
C ILE A 154 -18.39 2.00 5.42
N TRP A 155 -17.62 1.22 6.18
CA TRP A 155 -16.17 1.28 6.13
C TRP A 155 -15.62 0.78 4.80
N GLN A 156 -16.26 -0.21 4.18
CA GLN A 156 -15.88 -0.70 2.85
C GLN A 156 -16.16 0.32 1.76
N VAL A 157 -17.11 1.23 1.97
CA VAL A 157 -17.35 2.37 1.07
C VAL A 157 -16.28 3.45 1.25
N ILE A 158 -15.83 3.71 2.47
CA ILE A 158 -14.87 4.79 2.79
C ILE A 158 -13.42 4.39 2.45
N LEU A 159 -13.03 3.15 2.78
CA LEU A 159 -11.64 2.67 2.68
C LEU A 159 -11.04 2.79 1.26
N PRO A 160 -11.75 2.47 0.16
CA PRO A 160 -11.21 2.67 -1.19
C PRO A 160 -10.85 4.14 -1.47
N LEU A 161 -11.72 5.08 -1.07
CA LEU A 161 -11.52 6.52 -1.30
C LEU A 161 -10.38 7.10 -0.48
N VAL A 162 -10.18 6.58 0.73
CA VAL A 162 -9.10 7.01 1.63
C VAL A 162 -7.78 6.32 1.25
N GLY A 163 -7.84 5.03 0.94
CA GLY A 163 -6.67 4.20 0.66
C GLY A 163 -6.03 4.49 -0.70
N VAL A 164 -6.80 4.89 -1.73
CA VAL A 164 -6.26 5.12 -3.09
C VAL A 164 -5.04 6.05 -3.10
N TRP A 165 -5.04 7.07 -2.25
CA TRP A 165 -3.95 8.04 -2.16
C TRP A 165 -2.65 7.42 -1.66
N CYS A 166 -2.73 6.50 -0.68
CA CYS A 166 -1.52 5.88 -0.17
C CYS A 166 -0.90 4.93 -1.20
N TYR A 167 -1.70 4.19 -1.97
CA TYR A 167 -1.19 3.31 -3.03
C TYR A 167 -0.50 4.10 -4.15
N LEU A 168 -1.15 5.17 -4.64
CA LEU A 168 -0.59 6.03 -5.67
C LEU A 168 0.72 6.69 -5.26
N LEU A 169 0.74 7.28 -4.07
CA LEU A 169 1.94 7.94 -3.53
C LEU A 169 3.04 6.94 -3.24
N ASP A 170 2.71 5.76 -2.72
CA ASP A 170 3.68 4.69 -2.53
C ASP A 170 4.36 4.33 -3.85
N GLY A 171 3.59 4.09 -4.93
CA GLY A 171 4.14 3.80 -6.26
C GLY A 171 5.07 4.90 -6.75
N MET A 172 4.66 6.17 -6.61
CA MET A 172 5.48 7.31 -7.02
C MET A 172 6.81 7.41 -6.25
N PHE A 173 6.80 7.21 -4.93
CA PHE A 173 8.00 7.28 -4.09
C PHE A 173 8.92 6.08 -4.30
N ILE A 174 8.37 4.89 -4.56
CA ILE A 174 9.16 3.73 -4.97
C ILE A 174 9.84 4.01 -6.31
N GLY A 175 9.11 4.53 -7.30
CA GLY A 175 9.66 4.89 -8.61
C GLY A 175 10.77 5.95 -8.51
N ALA A 176 10.65 6.90 -7.58
CA ALA A 176 11.68 7.89 -7.27
C ALA A 176 12.84 7.34 -6.40
N THR A 177 12.80 6.07 -5.99
CA THR A 177 13.78 5.40 -5.12
C THR A 177 13.95 6.03 -3.72
N ARG A 178 12.92 6.68 -3.20
CA ARG A 178 12.92 7.42 -1.92
C ARG A 178 12.38 6.59 -0.74
N ALA A 179 12.99 5.44 -0.49
CA ALA A 179 12.55 4.50 0.54
C ALA A 179 12.57 5.06 1.98
N ALA A 180 13.50 5.98 2.28
CA ALA A 180 13.62 6.59 3.61
C ALA A 180 12.38 7.43 4.00
N GLU A 181 11.80 8.15 3.04
CA GLU A 181 10.60 8.97 3.24
C GLU A 181 9.36 8.10 3.47
N MET A 182 9.26 6.98 2.75
CA MET A 182 8.21 5.98 2.94
C MET A 182 8.26 5.35 4.34
N ARG A 183 9.46 5.03 4.83
CA ARG A 183 9.63 4.48 6.18
C ARG A 183 9.14 5.46 7.25
N ASN A 184 9.47 6.74 7.13
CA ASN A 184 9.03 7.76 8.08
C ASN A 184 7.51 7.95 8.04
N SER A 185 6.92 7.98 6.84
CA SER A 185 5.46 8.00 6.66
C SER A 185 4.80 6.82 7.38
N MET A 186 5.35 5.62 7.22
CA MET A 186 4.81 4.42 7.84
C MET A 186 4.87 4.48 9.38
N ALA A 187 5.94 5.03 9.96
CA ALA A 187 6.04 5.22 11.41
C ALA A 187 4.97 6.18 11.94
N VAL A 188 4.72 7.30 11.25
CA VAL A 188 3.64 8.26 11.60
C VAL A 188 2.27 7.58 11.53
N ALA A 189 2.03 6.79 10.49
CA ALA A 189 0.79 6.06 10.33
C ALA A 189 0.59 4.99 11.43
N ALA A 190 1.63 4.22 11.75
CA ALA A 190 1.58 3.23 12.82
C ALA A 190 1.31 3.86 14.19
N ALA A 191 1.89 5.04 14.47
CA ALA A 191 1.59 5.80 15.68
C ALA A 191 0.12 6.27 15.71
N GLY A 192 -0.40 6.75 14.59
CA GLY A 192 -1.82 7.13 14.47
C GLY A 192 -2.77 5.94 14.61
N PHE A 193 -2.41 4.78 14.07
CA PHE A 193 -3.14 3.52 14.28
C PHE A 193 -3.21 3.18 15.77
N ALA A 194 -2.06 3.16 16.46
CA ALA A 194 -1.98 2.85 17.88
C ALA A 194 -2.75 3.85 18.74
N LEU A 195 -2.70 5.14 18.42
CA LEU A 195 -3.47 6.17 19.11
C LEU A 195 -4.98 5.97 18.91
N THR A 196 -5.40 5.61 17.69
CA THR A 196 -6.81 5.39 17.38
C THR A 196 -7.35 4.14 18.07
N LEU A 197 -6.51 3.13 18.34
CA LEU A 197 -6.92 1.96 19.13
C LEU A 197 -7.34 2.31 20.56
N LEU A 198 -6.95 3.48 21.11
CA LEU A 198 -7.46 3.94 22.40
C LEU A 198 -8.98 4.22 22.40
N THR A 199 -9.58 4.38 21.21
CA THR A 199 -11.04 4.54 21.05
C THR A 199 -11.80 3.21 21.09
N LEU A 200 -11.10 2.08 21.07
CA LEU A 200 -11.69 0.74 21.04
C LEU A 200 -12.65 0.42 22.20
N PRO A 201 -12.41 0.86 23.45
CA PRO A 201 -13.39 0.66 24.54
C PRO A 201 -14.73 1.35 24.32
N TRP A 202 -14.77 2.41 23.50
CA TRP A 202 -15.96 3.24 23.27
C TRP A 202 -16.68 2.84 21.98
N LEU A 203 -15.93 2.52 20.92
CA LEU A 203 -16.45 2.25 19.58
C LEU A 203 -16.48 0.75 19.22
N GLY A 204 -15.90 -0.12 20.05
CA GLY A 204 -15.78 -1.55 19.76
C GLY A 204 -15.14 -1.82 18.41
N ASN A 205 -15.80 -2.62 17.57
CA ASN A 205 -15.30 -2.99 16.26
C ASN A 205 -15.23 -1.81 15.27
N HIS A 206 -16.07 -0.78 15.40
CA HIS A 206 -15.93 0.44 14.59
C HIS A 206 -14.60 1.13 14.86
N GLY A 207 -14.07 1.03 16.08
CA GLY A 207 -12.75 1.55 16.44
C GLY A 207 -11.62 0.86 15.68
N LEU A 208 -11.74 -0.43 15.37
CA LEU A 208 -10.75 -1.18 14.57
C LEU A 208 -10.73 -0.70 13.12
N TRP A 209 -11.89 -0.57 12.51
CA TRP A 209 -12.02 -0.07 11.13
C TRP A 209 -11.64 1.42 11.02
N LEU A 210 -11.96 2.22 12.03
CA LEU A 210 -11.50 3.60 12.12
C LEU A 210 -9.97 3.65 12.24
N ALA A 211 -9.36 2.83 13.10
CA ALA A 211 -7.90 2.77 13.22
C ALA A 211 -7.24 2.42 11.89
N LEU A 212 -7.79 1.45 11.15
CA LEU A 212 -7.30 1.10 9.82
C LEU A 212 -7.46 2.24 8.82
N THR A 213 -8.61 2.93 8.84
CA THR A 213 -8.87 4.07 7.96
C THR A 213 -7.90 5.22 8.25
N VAL A 214 -7.67 5.53 9.54
CA VAL A 214 -6.69 6.53 9.98
C VAL A 214 -5.28 6.15 9.56
N PHE A 215 -4.91 4.88 9.68
CA PHE A 215 -3.62 4.37 9.21
C PHE A 215 -3.41 4.63 7.72
N LEU A 216 -4.38 4.25 6.87
CA LEU A 216 -4.30 4.50 5.42
C LEU A 216 -4.29 6.00 5.09
N ALA A 217 -5.14 6.78 5.77
CA ALA A 217 -5.20 8.23 5.60
C ALA A 217 -3.88 8.91 5.96
N LEU A 218 -3.29 8.59 7.11
CA LEU A 218 -2.03 9.17 7.56
C LEU A 218 -0.87 8.78 6.66
N ARG A 219 -0.85 7.57 6.11
CA ARG A 219 0.15 7.18 5.09
C ARG A 219 0.06 8.07 3.86
N GLY A 220 -1.13 8.19 3.29
CA GLY A 220 -1.37 9.05 2.13
C GLY A 220 -1.02 10.51 2.41
N LEU A 221 -1.53 11.07 3.52
CA LEU A 221 -1.32 12.47 3.88
C LEU A 221 0.14 12.80 4.19
N SER A 222 0.85 11.92 4.92
CA SER A 222 2.26 12.15 5.25
C SER A 222 3.15 12.12 4.00
N LEU A 223 2.93 11.18 3.07
CA LEU A 223 3.64 11.16 1.79
C LEU A 223 3.28 12.37 0.92
N ALA A 224 2.01 12.76 0.86
CA ALA A 224 1.58 13.94 0.13
C ALA A 224 2.25 15.22 0.68
N ALA A 225 2.36 15.33 2.01
CA ALA A 225 3.02 16.46 2.67
C ALA A 225 4.52 16.48 2.36
N ILE A 226 5.19 15.32 2.40
CA ILE A 226 6.62 15.18 2.05
C ILE A 226 6.84 15.56 0.58
N TRP A 227 6.03 15.02 -0.33
CA TRP A 227 6.10 15.34 -1.76
C TRP A 227 5.91 16.83 -2.01
N ARG A 228 4.88 17.44 -1.41
CA ARG A 228 4.61 18.88 -1.54
C ARG A 228 5.77 19.73 -1.02
N ARG A 229 6.43 19.29 0.06
CA ARG A 229 7.61 19.97 0.61
C ARG A 229 8.79 19.90 -0.36
N HIS A 230 9.09 18.73 -0.92
CA HIS A 230 10.17 18.59 -1.90
C HIS A 230 9.89 19.34 -3.21
N TRP A 231 8.64 19.35 -3.65
CA TRP A 231 8.22 20.09 -4.83
C TRP A 231 8.40 21.61 -4.65
N ARG A 232 7.94 22.16 -3.51
CA ARG A 232 8.11 23.60 -3.19
C ARG A 232 9.57 24.01 -3.04
N ASN A 233 10.40 23.13 -2.51
CA ASN A 233 11.82 23.40 -2.28
C ASN A 233 12.69 23.11 -3.51
N GLY A 234 12.12 22.61 -4.62
CA GLY A 234 12.88 22.19 -5.80
C GLY A 234 13.83 21.01 -5.57
N THR A 235 13.74 20.35 -4.40
CA THR A 235 14.65 19.26 -4.01
C THR A 235 14.17 17.89 -4.45
N TRP A 236 13.09 17.80 -5.22
CA TRP A 236 12.59 16.53 -5.73
C TRP A 236 13.59 15.87 -6.69
N PHE A 237 14.18 16.62 -7.62
CA PHE A 237 15.20 16.11 -8.56
C PHE A 237 16.64 16.33 -8.10
N ALA A 238 16.84 17.00 -6.96
CA ALA A 238 18.16 17.21 -6.40
C ALA A 238 18.71 15.86 -5.93
N ALA A 239 19.83 15.43 -6.53
CA ALA A 239 20.55 14.25 -6.08
C ALA A 239 21.08 14.50 -4.66
N THR A 240 20.56 13.76 -3.68
CA THR A 240 21.25 13.56 -2.40
C THR A 240 22.32 12.49 -2.56
#